data_AF-A0A498NX15-F1
#
_entry.id   AF-A0A498NX15-F1
#
_cell.length_a   1.000
_cell.length_b   1.000
_cell.length_c   1.000
_cell.angle_alpha   90.00
_cell.angle_beta   90.00
_cell.angle_gamma   90.00
#
_symmetry.space_group_name_H-M   'P 1'
#
loop_
_entity.id
_entity.type
_entity.pdbx_description
1 polymer ?
#
loop_
_entity_poly.entity_id
_entity_poly.type
_entity_poly.pdbx_seq_one_letter_code
_entity_poly.pdbx_strand_id
1 'polypeptide(L)'
;MLDECEDKRRCQVLVNSRLFGTDPCPTVSKYLSVRYKCRPSEYKSKVVCEGERLRLGCKTGMQIAVYSAMFGRTQQGTLECPPHHQRAQSVDKEVETCLYTF
;
A
#
# COMPACT_ATOMS: atom_id res chain seq x y z
N MET A 1 -5.35 -16.08 -20.35
CA MET A 1 -4.20 -16.21 -19.42
C MET A 1 -4.21 -15.12 -18.35
N LEU A 2 -4.10 -13.83 -18.73
CA LEU A 2 -4.10 -12.72 -17.77
C LEU A 2 -5.41 -12.72 -16.95
N ASP A 3 -6.54 -12.95 -17.62
CA ASP A 3 -7.87 -13.00 -17.00
C ASP A 3 -8.06 -14.13 -15.97
N GLU A 4 -7.21 -15.17 -15.97
CA GLU A 4 -7.33 -16.26 -15.01
C GLU A 4 -6.74 -15.91 -13.65
N CYS A 5 -5.82 -14.95 -13.60
CA CYS A 5 -5.04 -14.56 -12.44
C CYS A 5 -5.24 -13.11 -11.99
N GLU A 6 -5.70 -12.25 -12.90
CA GLU A 6 -6.01 -10.86 -12.60
C GLU A 6 -7.04 -10.77 -11.46
N ASP A 7 -6.80 -9.87 -10.50
CA ASP A 7 -7.65 -9.59 -9.33
C ASP A 7 -7.99 -10.78 -8.42
N LYS A 8 -7.41 -11.95 -8.66
CA LYS A 8 -7.57 -13.10 -7.77
C LYS A 8 -6.46 -13.11 -6.73
N ARG A 9 -6.87 -13.33 -5.48
CA ARG A 9 -5.93 -13.66 -4.40
C ARG A 9 -5.14 -14.94 -4.69
N ARG A 10 -5.68 -15.83 -5.53
CA ARG A 10 -5.07 -17.10 -5.91
C ARG A 10 -5.57 -17.53 -7.29
N CYS A 11 -4.65 -17.98 -8.13
CA CYS A 11 -4.94 -18.61 -9.41
C CYS A 11 -3.91 -19.72 -9.67
N GLN A 12 -4.26 -20.67 -10.52
CA GLN A 12 -3.35 -21.70 -11.02
C GLN A 12 -3.68 -21.93 -12.48
N VAL A 13 -2.66 -21.93 -13.33
CA VAL A 13 -2.82 -21.98 -14.78
C VAL A 13 -1.91 -23.07 -15.34
N LEU A 14 -2.47 -23.97 -16.14
CA LEU A 14 -1.68 -25.00 -16.83
C LEU A 14 -1.05 -24.40 -18.09
N VAL A 15 0.28 -24.29 -18.10
CA VAL A 15 1.03 -23.75 -19.24
C VAL A 15 1.08 -24.79 -20.35
N ASN A 16 0.20 -24.65 -21.33
CA ASN A 16 0.21 -25.46 -22.56
C ASN A 16 -0.31 -24.63 -23.74
N SER A 17 -0.09 -25.10 -24.96
CA SER A 17 -0.46 -24.35 -26.17
C SER A 17 -1.95 -24.01 -26.23
N ARG A 18 -2.85 -24.83 -25.65
CA ARG A 18 -4.29 -24.51 -25.63
C ARG A 18 -4.61 -23.21 -24.90
N LEU A 19 -3.77 -22.82 -23.94
CA LEU A 19 -3.92 -21.57 -23.18
C LEU A 19 -3.40 -20.33 -23.92
N PHE A 20 -2.50 -20.52 -24.89
CA PHE A 20 -1.79 -19.46 -25.62
C PHE A 20 -2.11 -19.42 -27.12
N GLY A 21 -2.97 -20.32 -27.61
CA GLY A 21 -3.38 -20.41 -29.02
C GLY A 21 -2.58 -21.43 -29.83
N THR A 22 -2.70 -21.38 -31.15
CA THR A 22 -1.95 -22.29 -32.05
C THR A 22 -0.45 -22.13 -31.84
N ASP A 23 0.22 -23.23 -31.52
CA ASP A 23 1.67 -23.25 -31.29
C ASP A 23 2.43 -23.16 -32.62
N PRO A 24 3.17 -22.06 -32.89
CA PRO A 24 3.91 -21.94 -34.14
C PRO A 24 5.13 -22.87 -34.21
N CYS A 25 5.61 -23.40 -33.07
CA CYS A 25 6.84 -24.17 -32.98
C CYS A 25 6.72 -25.33 -31.98
N PRO A 26 5.96 -26.40 -32.28
CA PRO A 26 5.60 -27.46 -31.32
C PRO A 26 6.79 -28.30 -30.82
N THR A 27 7.88 -28.38 -31.57
CA THR A 27 9.08 -29.17 -31.25
C THR A 27 10.08 -28.45 -30.36
N VAL A 28 9.85 -27.17 -30.07
CA VAL A 28 10.73 -26.34 -29.23
C VAL A 28 10.20 -26.31 -27.81
N SER A 29 11.10 -26.54 -26.84
CA SER A 29 10.79 -26.36 -25.42
C SER A 29 10.52 -24.88 -25.12
N LYS A 30 9.38 -24.61 -24.51
CA LYS A 30 8.89 -23.26 -24.22
C LYS A 30 8.77 -23.07 -22.72
N TYR A 31 8.93 -21.85 -22.26
CA TYR A 31 8.69 -21.45 -20.89
C TYR A 31 7.82 -20.19 -20.86
N LEU A 32 7.11 -20.01 -19.75
CA LEU A 32 6.33 -18.82 -19.49
C LEU A 32 7.11 -17.92 -18.52
N SER A 33 7.26 -16.64 -18.85
CA SER A 33 7.81 -15.63 -17.96
C SER A 33 6.73 -14.62 -17.58
N VAL A 34 6.44 -14.48 -16.28
CA VAL A 34 5.42 -13.55 -15.75
C VAL A 34 6.06 -12.62 -14.73
N ARG A 35 5.66 -11.34 -14.75
CA ARG A 35 5.98 -10.36 -13.70
C ARG A 35 4.66 -9.85 -13.12
N TYR A 36 4.47 -9.96 -11.81
CA TYR A 36 3.22 -9.58 -11.15
C TYR A 36 3.45 -8.76 -9.87
N LYS A 37 2.42 -8.01 -9.43
CA LYS A 37 2.39 -7.28 -8.16
C LYS A 37 1.03 -7.48 -7.50
N CYS A 38 1.00 -7.88 -6.24
CA CYS A 38 -0.23 -7.87 -5.44
C CYS A 38 -0.45 -6.48 -4.86
N ARG A 39 -1.56 -5.83 -5.17
CA ARG A 39 -1.96 -4.57 -4.51
C ARG A 39 -2.97 -4.89 -3.40
N PRO A 40 -2.94 -4.19 -2.25
CA PRO A 40 -4.11 -4.16 -1.40
C PRO A 40 -5.22 -3.42 -2.16
N SER A 41 -6.42 -3.98 -2.11
CA SER A 41 -7.58 -3.50 -2.89
C SER A 41 -8.06 -2.11 -2.47
N GLU A 42 -7.63 -1.60 -1.30
CA GLU A 42 -7.97 -0.28 -0.80
C GLU A 42 -6.91 0.19 0.22
N TYR A 43 -6.15 1.25 -0.09
CA TYR A 43 -5.32 1.94 0.90
C TYR A 43 -6.15 3.01 1.59
N LYS A 44 -6.31 2.91 2.91
CA LYS A 44 -6.97 3.92 3.72
C LYS A 44 -5.94 4.67 4.54
N SER A 45 -5.84 5.98 4.35
CA SER A 45 -5.10 6.86 5.26
C SER A 45 -6.05 7.41 6.31
N LYS A 46 -5.61 7.42 7.57
CA LYS A 46 -6.35 8.06 8.66
C LYS A 46 -5.38 8.83 9.55
N VAL A 47 -5.61 10.13 9.67
CA VAL A 47 -4.89 11.01 10.58
C VAL A 47 -5.67 11.10 11.89
N VAL A 48 -4.96 11.01 13.01
CA VAL A 48 -5.50 11.14 14.37
C VAL A 48 -4.49 11.93 15.18
N CYS A 49 -4.97 12.93 15.93
CA CYS A 49 -4.07 13.83 16.64
C CYS A 49 -3.55 13.18 17.93
N GLU A 50 -2.45 13.73 18.45
CA GLU A 50 -1.89 13.29 19.73
C GLU A 50 -2.94 13.41 20.85
N GLY A 51 -3.09 12.34 21.65
CA GLY A 51 -4.11 12.24 22.70
C GLY A 51 -5.48 11.69 22.26
N GLU A 52 -5.74 11.59 20.95
CA GLU A 52 -6.97 10.97 20.43
C GLU A 52 -6.84 9.45 20.20
N ARG A 53 -7.97 8.78 19.91
CA ARG A 53 -8.02 7.31 19.74
C ARG A 53 -8.20 6.92 18.27
N LEU A 54 -7.21 6.21 17.71
CA LEU A 54 -7.28 5.64 16.36
C LEU A 54 -8.33 4.53 16.27
N ARG A 55 -9.25 4.65 15.31
CA ARG A 55 -10.26 3.62 14.98
C ARG A 55 -10.12 3.19 13.52
N LEU A 56 -9.70 1.96 13.29
CA LEU A 56 -9.61 1.35 11.97
C LEU A 56 -10.72 0.30 11.82
N GLY A 57 -11.25 0.14 10.62
CA GLY A 57 -12.31 -0.82 10.33
C GLY A 57 -12.29 -1.25 8.88
N CYS A 58 -12.40 -2.56 8.67
CA CYS A 58 -12.51 -3.20 7.37
C CYS A 58 -13.87 -3.90 7.26
N LYS A 59 -14.35 -4.12 6.03
CA LYS A 59 -15.59 -4.87 5.79
C LYS A 59 -15.42 -6.33 6.24
N THR A 60 -16.52 -7.03 6.47
CA THR A 60 -16.51 -8.46 6.83
C THR A 60 -15.68 -9.27 5.84
N GLY A 61 -14.78 -10.12 6.34
CA GLY A 61 -13.87 -10.94 5.53
C GLY A 61 -12.58 -10.24 5.09
N MET A 62 -12.38 -8.95 5.43
CA MET A 62 -11.14 -8.20 5.19
C MET A 62 -10.36 -8.00 6.50
N GLN A 63 -9.05 -7.80 6.37
CA GLN A 63 -8.14 -7.56 7.49
C GLN A 63 -7.43 -6.22 7.31
N ILE A 64 -7.07 -5.58 8.42
CA ILE A 64 -6.24 -4.38 8.39
C ILE A 64 -4.82 -4.79 7.99
N ALA A 65 -4.31 -4.22 6.91
CA ALA A 65 -2.91 -4.31 6.52
C ALA A 65 -2.31 -2.89 6.57
N VAL A 66 -1.43 -2.65 7.53
CA VAL A 66 -0.73 -1.37 7.67
C VAL A 66 0.45 -1.37 6.71
N TYR A 67 0.47 -0.43 5.76
CA TYR A 67 1.55 -0.28 4.78
C TYR A 67 2.62 0.72 5.22
N SER A 68 2.20 1.81 5.87
CA SER A 68 3.07 2.79 6.50
C SER A 68 2.32 3.49 7.63
N ALA A 69 3.04 3.83 8.69
CA ALA A 69 2.54 4.72 9.74
C ALA A 69 3.59 5.76 10.10
N MET A 70 3.15 6.97 10.46
CA MET A 70 4.04 8.05 10.88
C MET A 70 3.50 8.67 12.16
N PHE A 71 4.33 8.81 13.20
CA PHE A 71 4.00 9.53 14.42
C PHE A 71 4.85 10.79 14.53
N GLY A 72 4.18 11.93 14.68
CA GLY A 72 4.79 13.24 14.88
C GLY A 72 4.32 14.24 13.82
N ARG A 73 5.14 15.25 13.48
CA ARG A 73 4.66 16.42 12.74
C ARG A 73 5.71 17.00 11.79
N THR A 74 5.29 17.34 10.57
CA THR A 74 6.02 18.22 9.65
C THR A 74 5.73 19.69 9.98
N GLN A 75 6.58 20.62 9.51
CA GLN A 75 6.35 22.05 9.74
C GLN A 75 4.98 22.55 9.23
N GLN A 76 4.45 21.94 8.18
CA GLN A 76 3.13 22.30 7.60
C GLN A 76 1.95 21.63 8.32
N GLY A 77 2.16 20.50 9.02
CA GLY A 77 1.09 19.73 9.66
C GLY A 77 0.09 19.12 8.67
N THR A 78 -1.12 18.81 9.13
CA THR A 78 -2.25 18.40 8.29
C THR A 78 -3.49 19.23 8.61
N LEU A 79 -4.52 19.16 7.76
CA LEU A 79 -5.79 19.84 8.01
C LEU A 79 -6.53 19.28 9.23
N GLU A 80 -6.37 17.98 9.51
CA GLU A 80 -6.96 17.32 10.68
C GLU A 80 -6.27 17.71 11.98
N CYS A 81 -4.94 17.86 11.96
CA CYS A 81 -4.12 18.20 13.13
C CYS A 81 -3.29 19.47 12.86
N PRO A 82 -3.91 20.65 12.80
CA PRO A 82 -3.23 21.90 12.48
C PRO A 82 -2.12 22.22 13.49
N PRO A 83 -1.09 22.98 13.09
CA PRO A 83 -0.03 23.39 14.01
C PRO A 83 -0.61 24.30 15.10
N HIS A 84 -0.39 23.92 16.36
CA HIS A 84 -0.80 24.76 17.47
C HIS A 84 0.20 25.92 17.61
N HIS A 85 -0.22 27.14 17.29
CA HIS A 85 0.58 28.36 17.54
C HIS A 85 0.54 28.70 19.04
N GLN A 86 1.23 27.91 19.87
CA GLN A 86 1.56 28.34 21.23
C GLN A 86 2.97 28.94 21.23
N ARG A 87 2.97 30.29 21.25
CA ARG A 87 4.02 31.23 21.64
C ARG A 87 5.46 30.79 21.34
N ALA A 88 6.03 31.37 20.29
CA ALA A 88 7.46 31.36 20.01
C ALA A 88 8.26 31.69 21.29
N GLN A 89 8.84 30.68 21.90
CA GLN A 89 10.08 30.85 22.64
C GLN A 89 11.18 30.39 21.70
N SER A 90 12.15 31.28 21.51
CA SER A 90 13.35 31.11 20.72
C SER A 90 14.03 29.77 21.07
N VAL A 91 13.75 28.76 20.26
CA VAL A 91 14.59 27.57 20.12
C VAL A 91 15.09 27.63 18.70
N ASP A 92 16.41 27.52 18.57
CA ASP A 92 17.17 27.67 17.34
C ASP A 92 16.54 26.91 16.15
N LYS A 93 16.70 27.50 14.96
CA LYS A 93 16.19 27.00 13.69
C LYS A 93 16.84 25.66 13.33
N GLU A 94 16.24 24.59 13.83
CA GLU A 94 16.21 23.27 13.22
C GLU A 94 15.05 22.54 13.86
N VAL A 95 13.83 22.85 13.38
CA VAL A 95 12.71 21.93 13.62
C VAL A 95 12.96 20.74 12.72
N GLU A 96 13.84 19.85 13.20
CA GLU A 96 13.94 18.49 12.73
C GLU A 96 12.51 17.98 12.62
N THR A 97 12.21 17.43 11.45
CA THR A 97 10.92 16.80 11.22
C THR A 97 10.82 15.64 12.21
N CYS A 98 10.11 15.84 13.33
CA CYS A 98 9.88 14.81 14.32
C CYS A 98 8.88 13.83 13.72
N LEU A 99 9.33 12.95 12.83
CA LEU A 99 8.51 11.89 12.24
C LEU A 99 9.18 10.56 12.55
N TYR A 100 8.48 9.76 13.34
CA TYR A 100 8.78 8.35 13.54
C TYR A 100 7.97 7.55 12.53
N THR A 101 8.63 6.95 11.55
CA THR A 101 7.98 6.09 10.55
C THR A 101 8.11 4.62 10.90
N PHE A 102 7.04 3.86 10.72
CA PHE A 102 6.96 2.42 10.98
C PHE A 102 6.56 1.68 9.71
#